data_AF-A0A931Z145-F1
#
_entry.id   AF-A0A931Z145-F1
#
_cell.length_a   1.000
_cell.length_b   1.000
_cell.length_c   1.000
_cell.angle_alpha   90.00
_cell.angle_beta   90.00
_cell.angle_gamma   90.00
#
_symmetry.space_group_name_H-M   'P 1'
#
loop_
_entity.id
_entity.type
_entity.pdbx_description
1 polymer ?
#
loop_
_entity_poly.entity_id
_entity_poly.type
_entity_poly.pdbx_seq_one_letter_code
_entity_poly.pdbx_strand_id
1 'polypeptide(L)'
;MTAPAAPARVTGCQLCEAARITPWYHEDEVCWIAECELCAVPMVVWRAHGTRPPAEHLTHMHARLAEVAAAELGEFYVDDHMRNIPDHWHAHARPKGGFFGKRRDR
;
A
#
# COMPACT_ATOMS: atom_id res chain seq x y z
N MET A 1 20.58 -16.55 -14.87
CA MET A 1 19.49 -15.99 -14.07
C MET A 1 19.07 -14.70 -14.74
N THR A 2 17.92 -14.66 -15.39
CA THR A 2 17.40 -13.46 -16.05
C THR A 2 16.92 -12.50 -14.96
N ALA A 3 17.32 -11.22 -15.01
CA ALA A 3 16.76 -10.21 -14.13
C ALA A 3 15.22 -10.19 -14.27
N PRO A 4 14.45 -10.03 -13.19
CA PRO A 4 13.00 -9.91 -13.31
C PRO A 4 12.67 -8.72 -14.22
N ALA A 5 11.67 -8.89 -15.08
CA ALA A 5 11.18 -7.79 -15.91
C ALA A 5 10.67 -6.66 -15.00
N ALA A 6 10.94 -5.41 -15.38
CA ALA A 6 10.44 -4.25 -14.65
C ALA A 6 8.90 -4.29 -14.57
N PRO A 7 8.29 -3.85 -13.45
CA PRO A 7 6.84 -3.83 -13.32
C PRO A 7 6.22 -2.91 -14.37
N ALA A 8 5.07 -3.32 -14.93
CA ALA A 8 4.32 -2.49 -15.86
C ALA A 8 3.89 -1.18 -15.17
N ARG A 9 4.09 -0.02 -15.82
CA ARG A 9 3.72 1.30 -15.29
C ARG A 9 2.94 2.09 -16.33
N VAL A 10 2.09 3.01 -15.86
CA VAL A 10 1.31 3.92 -16.69
C VAL A 10 1.66 5.36 -16.37
N THR A 11 2.00 6.15 -17.39
CA THR A 11 2.25 7.59 -17.26
C THR A 11 1.00 8.29 -16.75
N GLY A 12 1.15 9.16 -15.74
CA GLY A 12 0.04 9.90 -15.14
C GLY A 12 -0.67 9.18 -13.99
N CYS A 13 -0.36 7.92 -13.72
CA CYS A 13 -0.83 7.24 -12.52
C CYS A 13 0.04 7.63 -11.31
N GLN A 14 -0.56 8.27 -10.30
CA GLN A 14 0.14 8.73 -9.09
C GLN A 14 0.78 7.58 -8.31
N LEU A 15 0.17 6.39 -8.32
CA LEU A 15 0.71 5.20 -7.65
C LEU A 15 1.87 4.56 -8.43
N CYS A 16 1.88 4.70 -9.77
CA CYS A 16 3.05 4.34 -10.58
C CYS A 16 4.21 5.32 -10.41
N GLU A 17 3.94 6.60 -10.18
CA GLU A 17 4.98 7.60 -9.91
C GLU A 17 5.66 7.33 -8.57
N ALA A 18 4.88 6.94 -7.56
CA ALA A 18 5.37 6.60 -6.22
C ALA A 18 6.20 7.74 -5.60
N ALA A 19 5.72 8.98 -5.73
CA ALA A 19 6.35 10.15 -5.14
C ALA A 19 6.40 10.03 -3.60
N ARG A 20 7.56 10.26 -3.00
CA ARG A 20 7.79 10.12 -1.55
C ARG A 20 7.33 11.36 -0.77
N ILE A 21 6.01 11.61 -0.76
CA ILE A 21 5.40 12.79 -0.12
C ILE A 21 4.88 12.53 1.31
N THR A 22 4.78 11.26 1.72
CA THR A 22 4.39 10.83 3.07
C THR A 22 5.48 9.90 3.66
N PRO A 23 5.43 9.53 4.95
CA PRO A 23 6.32 8.52 5.51
C PRO A 23 6.24 7.18 4.75
N TRP A 24 7.40 6.59 4.47
CA TRP A 24 7.54 5.28 3.84
C TRP A 24 7.99 4.25 4.86
N TYR A 25 7.37 3.08 4.83
CA TYR A 25 7.62 1.98 5.76
C TYR A 25 8.36 0.83 5.11
N HIS A 26 8.06 0.55 3.84
CA HIS A 26 8.59 -0.61 3.12
C HIS A 26 8.65 -0.37 1.62
N GLU A 27 9.63 -0.99 0.97
CA GLU A 27 9.75 -1.03 -0.48
C GLU A 27 10.58 -2.26 -0.89
N ASP A 28 10.06 -3.06 -1.84
CA ASP A 28 10.78 -4.20 -2.44
C ASP A 28 10.42 -4.33 -3.93
N GLU A 29 10.63 -5.46 -4.60
CA GLU A 29 10.31 -5.61 -6.03
C GLU A 29 8.80 -5.76 -6.33
N VAL A 30 7.98 -6.10 -5.34
CA VAL A 30 6.53 -6.36 -5.52
C VAL A 30 5.70 -5.14 -5.14
N CYS A 31 6.05 -4.45 -4.05
CA CYS A 31 5.22 -3.40 -3.48
C CYS A 31 6.01 -2.31 -2.76
N TRP A 32 5.30 -1.25 -2.43
CA TRP A 32 5.73 -0.26 -1.44
C TRP A 32 4.60 -0.01 -0.45
N ILE A 33 4.97 0.42 0.76
CA ILE A 33 4.04 0.76 1.83
C ILE A 33 4.40 2.14 2.36
N ALA A 34 3.41 3.03 2.38
CA ALA A 34 3.53 4.38 2.90
C ALA A 34 2.25 4.79 3.65
N GLU A 35 2.33 5.87 4.43
CA GLU A 35 1.11 6.49 4.98
C GLU A 35 0.29 7.07 3.82
N CYS A 36 -0.99 6.73 3.74
CA CYS A 36 -1.91 7.36 2.80
C CYS A 36 -2.19 8.80 3.22
N GLU A 37 -1.96 9.76 2.33
CA GLU A 37 -2.18 11.20 2.59
C GLU A 37 -3.62 11.51 3.03
N LEU A 38 -4.60 10.81 2.47
CA LEU A 38 -6.02 11.07 2.73
C LEU A 38 -6.54 10.34 3.97
N CYS A 39 -6.07 9.10 4.20
CA CYS A 39 -6.60 8.26 5.26
C CYS A 39 -5.75 8.28 6.53
N ALA A 40 -4.51 8.75 6.47
CA ALA A 40 -3.52 8.72 7.55
C ALA A 40 -3.34 7.30 8.15
N VAL A 41 -3.31 6.29 7.30
CA VAL A 41 -3.07 4.89 7.67
C VAL A 41 -2.12 4.22 6.68
N PRO A 42 -1.43 3.12 7.05
CA PRO A 42 -0.58 2.37 6.13
C PRO A 42 -1.37 1.89 4.91
N MET A 43 -0.83 2.17 3.73
CA MET A 43 -1.34 1.73 2.44
C MET A 43 -0.26 0.96 1.71
N VAL A 44 -0.58 -0.26 1.30
CA VAL A 44 0.27 -1.06 0.40
C VAL A 44 -0.18 -0.84 -1.03
N VAL A 45 0.79 -0.70 -1.93
CA VAL A 45 0.55 -0.49 -3.35
C VAL A 45 1.36 -1.50 -4.16
N TRP A 46 0.69 -2.18 -5.08
CA TRP A 46 1.37 -3.07 -6.00
C TRP A 46 2.25 -2.26 -6.96
N ARG A 47 3.49 -2.69 -7.21
CA ARG A 47 4.38 -1.92 -8.09
C ARG A 47 3.95 -1.89 -9.54
N ALA A 48 3.36 -2.98 -10.03
CA ALA A 48 2.82 -3.02 -11.37
C ALA A 48 1.45 -2.35 -11.39
N HIS A 49 1.15 -1.70 -12.50
CA HIS A 49 -0.16 -1.13 -12.77
C HIS A 49 -1.16 -2.23 -13.15
N GLY A 50 -2.40 -2.04 -12.73
CA GLY A 50 -3.51 -2.98 -12.92
C GLY A 50 -4.19 -3.34 -11.60
N THR A 51 -5.33 -4.02 -11.71
CA THR A 51 -6.23 -4.30 -10.57
C THR A 51 -6.22 -5.76 -10.11
N ARG A 52 -5.44 -6.62 -10.76
CA ARG A 52 -5.41 -8.07 -10.52
C ARG A 52 -3.97 -8.56 -10.30
N PRO A 53 -3.37 -8.28 -9.13
CA PRO A 53 -2.06 -8.83 -8.82
C PRO A 53 -2.14 -10.37 -8.78
N PRO A 54 -1.08 -11.09 -9.19
CA PRO A 54 -0.95 -12.52 -8.96
C PRO A 54 -1.14 -12.89 -7.47
N ALA A 55 -1.63 -14.10 -7.20
CA ALA A 55 -1.92 -14.55 -5.83
C ALA A 55 -0.70 -14.50 -4.90
N GLU A 56 0.49 -14.80 -5.43
CA GLU A 56 1.76 -14.68 -4.71
C GLU A 56 2.09 -13.24 -4.32
N HIS A 57 1.83 -12.28 -5.22
CA HIS A 57 2.00 -10.85 -4.93
C HIS A 57 0.98 -10.37 -3.90
N LEU A 58 -0.29 -10.78 -4.01
CA LEU A 58 -1.32 -10.46 -3.01
C LEU A 58 -0.93 -10.98 -1.62
N THR A 59 -0.48 -12.23 -1.53
CA THR A 59 -0.04 -12.85 -0.28
C THR A 59 1.12 -12.08 0.34
N HIS A 60 2.13 -11.76 -0.49
CA HIS A 60 3.30 -10.98 -0.07
C HIS A 60 2.92 -9.57 0.40
N MET A 61 2.10 -8.85 -0.37
CA MET A 61 1.63 -7.51 -0.03
C MET A 61 0.83 -7.47 1.26
N HIS A 62 -0.09 -8.42 1.47
CA HIS A 62 -0.84 -8.51 2.72
C HIS A 62 0.04 -8.85 3.91
N ALA A 63 1.04 -9.71 3.76
CA ALA A 63 2.00 -10.02 4.82
C ALA A 63 2.80 -8.77 5.23
N ARG A 64 3.34 -8.03 4.25
CA ARG A 64 4.10 -6.80 4.52
C ARG A 64 3.23 -5.70 5.11
N LEU A 65 2.01 -5.53 4.60
CA LEU A 65 1.05 -4.59 5.18
C LEU A 65 0.72 -4.96 6.62
N ALA A 66 0.54 -6.25 6.93
CA ALA A 66 0.21 -6.70 8.27
C ALA A 66 1.33 -6.42 9.28
N GLU A 67 2.59 -6.63 8.89
CA GLU A 67 3.77 -6.29 9.72
C GLU A 67 3.79 -4.79 10.07
N VAL A 68 3.64 -3.92 9.06
CA VAL A 68 3.61 -2.46 9.26
C VAL A 68 2.39 -2.05 10.09
N ALA A 69 1.20 -2.55 9.76
CA ALA A 69 -0.04 -2.18 10.43
C ALA A 69 -0.07 -2.61 11.90
N ALA A 70 0.49 -3.78 12.24
CA ALA A 70 0.60 -4.22 13.62
C ALA A 70 1.47 -3.28 14.46
N ALA A 71 2.55 -2.75 13.88
CA ALA A 71 3.43 -1.79 14.55
C ALA A 71 2.80 -0.39 14.69
N GLU A 72 2.14 0.10 13.63
CA GLU A 72 1.61 1.46 13.57
C GLU A 72 0.23 1.60 14.26
N LEU A 73 -0.61 0.57 14.18
CA LEU A 73 -2.04 0.64 14.56
C LEU A 73 -2.45 -0.39 15.62
N GLY A 74 -1.71 -1.48 15.81
CA GLY A 74 -2.16 -2.62 16.61
C GLY A 74 -3.20 -3.46 15.85
N GLU A 75 -4.41 -3.61 16.38
CA GLU A 75 -5.46 -4.39 15.70
C GLU A 75 -6.01 -3.67 14.46
N PHE A 76 -6.05 -4.36 13.32
CA PHE A 76 -6.50 -3.78 12.05
C PHE A 76 -7.32 -4.76 11.20
N TYR A 77 -7.93 -4.25 10.14
CA TYR A 77 -8.46 -5.01 9.00
C TYR A 77 -7.94 -4.41 7.69
N VAL A 78 -7.92 -5.20 6.62
CA VAL A 78 -7.50 -4.74 5.28
C VAL A 78 -8.73 -4.29 4.49
N ASP A 79 -8.66 -3.07 3.94
CA ASP A 79 -9.64 -2.47 3.03
C ASP A 79 -8.99 -2.32 1.65
N ASP A 80 -9.35 -3.21 0.73
CA ASP A 80 -8.86 -3.26 -0.65
C ASP A 80 -9.76 -2.50 -1.65
N HIS A 81 -10.70 -1.69 -1.15
CA HIS A 81 -11.53 -0.86 -2.00
C HIS A 81 -10.73 0.32 -2.58
N MET A 82 -10.30 0.16 -3.84
CA MET A 82 -9.56 1.13 -4.64
C MET A 82 -10.45 2.31 -5.05
N ARG A 83 -10.52 3.34 -4.22
CA ARG A 83 -11.43 4.50 -4.42
C ARG A 83 -10.93 5.46 -5.49
N ASN A 84 -9.98 6.35 -5.14
CA ASN A 84 -9.59 7.47 -6.02
C ASN A 84 -8.75 7.05 -7.22
N ILE A 85 -8.09 5.89 -7.14
CA ILE A 85 -7.24 5.34 -8.22
C ILE A 85 -7.71 3.90 -8.46
N PRO A 86 -8.89 3.72 -9.07
CA PRO A 86 -9.57 2.43 -9.15
C PRO A 86 -8.92 1.44 -10.12
N ASP A 87 -7.98 1.89 -10.95
CA ASP A 87 -7.28 1.10 -11.96
C ASP A 87 -5.90 0.58 -11.51
N HIS A 88 -5.45 0.96 -10.30
CA HIS A 88 -4.16 0.54 -9.74
C HIS A 88 -4.38 -0.10 -8.37
N TRP A 89 -4.02 -1.37 -8.24
CA TRP A 89 -4.22 -2.14 -7.02
C TRP A 89 -3.48 -1.56 -5.81
N HIS A 90 -4.24 -1.27 -4.78
CA HIS A 90 -3.75 -0.87 -3.48
C HIS A 90 -4.76 -1.24 -2.40
N ALA A 91 -4.28 -1.39 -1.18
CA ALA A 91 -5.10 -1.68 -0.01
C ALA A 91 -4.63 -0.88 1.20
N HIS A 92 -5.55 -0.60 2.12
CA HIS A 92 -5.29 0.15 3.34
C HIS A 92 -5.45 -0.75 4.56
N ALA A 93 -4.55 -0.64 5.53
CA ALA A 93 -4.79 -1.17 6.86
C ALA A 93 -5.60 -0.16 7.68
N ARG A 94 -6.76 -0.58 8.18
CA ARG A 94 -7.69 0.27 8.93
C ARG A 94 -7.76 -0.23 10.38
N PRO A 95 -7.66 0.63 11.40
CA PRO A 95 -7.70 0.19 12.79
C PRO A 95 -9.07 -0.40 13.16
N LYS A 96 -9.10 -1.50 13.92
CA LYS A 96 -10.33 -2.01 14.54
C LYS A 96 -10.76 -1.06 15.66
N GLY A 97 -12.02 -0.64 15.67
CA GLY A 97 -12.55 0.29 16.69
C GLY A 97 -12.66 1.76 16.26
N GLY A 98 -12.30 2.11 15.01
CA GLY A 98 -12.89 3.27 14.32
C GLY A 98 -12.27 4.65 14.54
N PHE A 99 -11.05 4.78 15.08
CA PHE A 99 -10.39 6.08 15.07
C PHE A 99 -9.70 6.35 13.72
N PHE A 100 -10.19 7.35 12.98
CA PHE A 100 -9.59 7.85 11.74
C PHE A 100 -9.07 9.28 11.96
N GLY A 101 -7.76 9.49 11.80
CA GLY A 101 -7.13 10.80 11.93
C GLY A 101 -5.77 10.75 12.62
N LYS A 102 -4.86 11.68 12.28
CA LYS A 102 -3.52 11.78 12.86
C LYS A 102 -3.59 11.87 14.39
N ARG A 103 -2.98 10.93 15.11
CA ARG A 103 -2.51 11.23 16.47
C ARG A 103 -1.26 12.09 16.34
N ARG A 104 -1.38 13.37 16.71
CA ARG A 104 -0.23 14.27 16.90
C ARG A 104 0.17 14.18 18.35
N ASP A 105 0.96 13.17 18.67
CA ASP A 105 1.53 13.00 19.98
C ASP A 105 3.03 12.80 19.72
N ARG A 106 3.74 13.93 19.76
CA ARG A 106 5.18 14.10 19.51
C ARG A 106 6.04 13.21 20.38
#